data_AF-A0A529YKP8-F1
#
_entry.id   AF-A0A529YKP8-F1
#
_cell.length_a   1.000
_cell.length_b   1.000
_cell.length_c   1.000
_cell.angle_alpha   90.00
_cell.angle_beta   90.00
_cell.angle_gamma   90.00
#
_symmetry.space_group_name_H-M   'P 1'
#
loop_
_entity.id
_entity.type
_entity.pdbx_description
1 polymer ?
#
loop_
_entity_poly.entity_id
_entity_poly.type
_entity_poly.pdbx_seq_one_letter_code
_entity_poly.pdbx_strand_id
1 'polypeptide(L)'
;FLMWKDLVERTDALRENRVVRHLIDTPEIAFEGNGASFRDERELDRHYAPSDMVLLLPADSSQTAASLAAAEGRDFVIIGPPGTGKSQTIANMIANCLSVGKTVLFVAEKTAALDVVYRRLREHGLGAHCLELHSSKADRRNFLTQLRISWESGVRVDAAEWIAINERLRVRRDELNAYVEALHRHHVNGLTPYLALGIALKNKRQHAPRLSWPSRDSHDEANRLALEHIAAETGLAFQSVEMRSVLRLIDVTEWTSGWQDNLLEGAKTLKNASEVLATALDAFLVSIGLRAKGDASKAELEALRKLAAALQDSAGYDVSIVFDRDFAQLRGALATLNEAIGDYRKSRKDLSARYDEAAVARIRVEDIEQQWQQAASAFWPNSQLGKRKVQKLLQGYVTEGVADPQHDLLLLRLMQDRRATVEANILSGKPIGFAALDTDTHRIDQILSMAERLRQTLRLPGLGTEDFKALLQATAPSLRSGAADSTMRYGAARFLAASAAFEAAKTQFAIPAGKTPSWAEHDNPLTELTTAMGDLLDARHLLRDWTSWCGIRRRAVSHNLGALVDDIEAGLVRPAEAQSAFRLAYVRWWLPATLDA
;
A
#
# COMPACT_ATOMS: atom_id res chain seq x y z
N PHE A 1 -78.53 37.09 -39.31
CA PHE A 1 -78.32 36.00 -38.33
C PHE A 1 -78.58 36.57 -36.93
N LEU A 2 -79.36 35.88 -36.08
CA LEU A 2 -79.70 36.37 -34.73
C LEU A 2 -78.43 36.62 -33.89
N MET A 3 -77.44 35.73 -33.99
CA MET A 3 -76.14 35.87 -33.33
C MET A 3 -75.38 37.15 -33.72
N TRP A 4 -75.33 37.49 -35.01
CA TRP A 4 -74.67 38.73 -35.46
C TRP A 4 -75.40 39.96 -34.91
N LYS A 5 -76.74 39.93 -34.91
CA LYS A 5 -77.56 40.99 -34.34
C LYS A 5 -77.31 41.14 -32.83
N ASP A 6 -77.27 40.04 -32.08
CA ASP A 6 -76.99 40.05 -30.64
C ASP A 6 -75.56 40.54 -30.33
N LEU A 7 -74.55 40.13 -31.10
CA LEU A 7 -73.17 40.59 -30.93
C LEU A 7 -73.06 42.10 -31.14
N VAL A 8 -73.71 42.62 -32.19
CA VAL A 8 -73.71 44.06 -32.50
C VAL A 8 -74.49 44.86 -31.45
N GLU A 9 -75.72 44.45 -31.13
CA GLU A 9 -76.60 45.17 -30.18
C GLU A 9 -76.09 45.12 -28.74
N ARG A 10 -75.29 44.10 -28.37
CA ARG A 10 -74.76 43.94 -27.01
C ARG A 10 -73.25 44.16 -26.90
N THR A 11 -72.64 44.81 -27.90
CA THR A 11 -71.18 45.06 -27.94
C THR A 11 -70.67 45.68 -26.63
N ASP A 12 -71.36 46.68 -26.08
CA ASP A 12 -70.94 47.36 -24.86
C ASP A 12 -70.99 46.47 -23.62
N ALA A 13 -72.03 45.63 -23.51
CA ALA A 13 -72.12 44.64 -22.43
C ALA A 13 -71.05 43.54 -22.57
N LEU A 14 -70.73 43.13 -23.80
CA LEU A 14 -69.67 42.16 -24.07
C LEU A 14 -68.28 42.72 -23.73
N ARG A 15 -68.06 44.02 -23.94
CA ARG A 15 -66.83 44.74 -23.56
C ARG A 15 -66.61 44.81 -22.04
N GLU A 16 -67.59 44.46 -21.20
CA GLU A 16 -67.36 44.31 -19.75
C GLU A 16 -66.39 43.15 -19.45
N ASN A 17 -66.37 42.12 -20.30
CA ASN A 17 -65.42 41.03 -20.15
C ASN A 17 -64.03 41.44 -20.65
N ARG A 18 -63.00 41.29 -19.80
CA ARG A 18 -61.62 41.71 -20.12
C ARG A 18 -61.05 41.09 -21.40
N VAL A 19 -61.35 39.82 -21.68
CA VAL A 19 -60.84 39.10 -22.85
C VAL A 19 -61.58 39.59 -24.08
N VAL A 20 -62.90 39.72 -24.00
CA VAL A 20 -63.72 40.19 -25.13
C VAL A 20 -63.39 41.64 -25.48
N ARG A 21 -63.21 42.51 -24.48
CA ARG A 21 -62.73 43.89 -24.70
C ARG A 21 -61.39 43.92 -25.41
N HIS A 22 -60.44 43.09 -24.99
CA HIS A 22 -59.13 43.01 -25.63
C HIS A 22 -59.22 42.54 -27.09
N LEU A 23 -60.05 41.53 -27.38
CA LEU A 23 -60.28 41.03 -28.74
C LEU A 23 -60.93 42.07 -29.66
N ILE A 24 -61.71 43.00 -29.12
CA ILE A 24 -62.38 44.06 -29.89
C ILE A 24 -61.47 45.29 -30.05
N ASP A 25 -60.84 45.74 -28.98
CA ASP A 25 -60.19 47.07 -28.92
C ASP A 25 -58.68 47.02 -29.19
N THR A 26 -58.01 45.93 -28.82
CA THR A 26 -56.56 45.82 -28.88
C THR A 26 -56.09 44.44 -29.36
N PRO A 27 -56.62 43.89 -30.46
CA PRO A 27 -56.32 42.51 -30.88
C PRO A 27 -54.86 42.30 -31.33
N GLU A 28 -54.16 43.36 -31.70
CA GLU A 28 -52.76 43.32 -32.14
C GLU A 28 -51.75 43.39 -30.99
N ILE A 29 -52.21 43.70 -29.78
CA ILE A 29 -51.37 43.78 -28.57
C ILE A 29 -51.43 42.42 -27.87
N ALA A 30 -50.34 41.99 -27.23
CA ALA A 30 -50.37 40.79 -26.41
C ALA A 30 -51.36 40.96 -25.23
N PHE A 31 -52.20 39.96 -24.99
CA PHE A 31 -53.15 39.99 -23.88
C PHE A 31 -52.43 39.91 -22.53
N GLU A 32 -52.45 41.00 -21.77
CA GLU A 32 -51.99 41.02 -20.38
C GLU A 32 -53.01 40.29 -19.50
N GLY A 33 -52.74 39.00 -19.25
CA GLY A 33 -53.53 38.18 -18.33
C GLY A 33 -53.48 38.67 -16.88
N ASN A 34 -53.97 37.86 -15.92
CA ASN A 34 -53.94 38.20 -14.48
C ASN A 34 -52.54 38.18 -13.82
N GLY A 35 -51.46 38.35 -14.61
CA GLY A 35 -50.11 38.64 -14.11
C GLY A 35 -49.32 37.50 -13.48
N ALA A 36 -49.87 36.29 -13.34
CA ALA A 36 -49.16 35.18 -12.72
C ALA A 36 -48.81 34.09 -13.75
N SER A 37 -47.52 33.72 -13.83
CA SER A 37 -47.04 32.61 -14.68
C SER A 37 -47.59 31.27 -14.19
N PHE A 38 -47.74 30.30 -15.10
CA PHE A 38 -47.99 28.91 -14.70
C PHE A 38 -46.97 28.48 -13.65
N ARG A 39 -47.44 27.72 -12.66
CA ARG A 39 -46.52 27.04 -11.73
C ARG A 39 -45.73 25.99 -12.52
N ASP A 40 -44.46 25.81 -12.16
CA ASP A 40 -43.67 24.71 -12.71
C ASP A 40 -44.35 23.38 -12.32
N GLU A 41 -44.56 22.54 -13.33
CA GLU A 41 -45.13 21.20 -13.20
C GLU A 41 -44.38 20.32 -12.18
N ARG A 42 -43.08 20.59 -11.96
CA ARG A 42 -42.23 19.86 -11.00
C ARG A 42 -42.44 20.29 -9.55
N GLU A 43 -43.12 21.41 -9.33
CA GLU A 43 -43.29 22.01 -8.00
C GLU A 43 -44.74 21.91 -7.50
N LEU A 44 -45.64 21.28 -8.26
CA LEU A 44 -47.05 21.17 -7.91
C LEU A 44 -47.25 20.58 -6.50
N ASP A 45 -46.52 19.51 -6.18
CA ASP A 45 -46.65 18.84 -4.88
C ASP A 45 -46.19 19.68 -3.69
N ARG A 46 -45.35 20.69 -3.92
CA ARG A 46 -44.90 21.65 -2.88
C ARG A 46 -45.91 22.74 -2.62
N HIS A 47 -46.75 23.06 -3.60
CA HIS A 47 -47.68 24.19 -3.55
C HIS A 47 -49.13 23.78 -3.28
N TYR A 48 -49.50 22.54 -3.60
CA TYR A 48 -50.87 22.05 -3.49
C TYR A 48 -50.90 20.80 -2.61
N ALA A 49 -51.83 20.75 -1.67
CA ALA A 49 -52.16 19.53 -0.95
C ALA A 49 -52.92 18.56 -1.86
N PRO A 50 -52.92 17.24 -1.59
CA PRO A 50 -53.73 16.29 -2.35
C PRO A 50 -55.23 16.68 -2.44
N SER A 51 -55.76 17.31 -1.38
CA SER A 51 -57.14 17.80 -1.34
C SER A 51 -57.44 18.92 -2.33
N ASP A 52 -56.42 19.64 -2.78
CA ASP A 52 -56.56 20.76 -3.73
C ASP A 52 -56.60 20.26 -5.19
N MET A 53 -56.29 18.98 -5.42
CA MET A 53 -56.18 18.36 -6.74
C MET A 53 -57.37 17.43 -7.02
N VAL A 54 -58.50 18.00 -7.42
CA VAL A 54 -59.71 17.20 -7.75
C VAL A 54 -59.68 16.82 -9.24
N LEU A 55 -59.06 15.66 -9.52
CA LEU A 55 -58.93 15.10 -10.85
C LEU A 55 -59.76 13.81 -10.97
N LEU A 56 -60.76 13.79 -11.85
CA LEU A 56 -61.64 12.63 -12.04
C LEU A 56 -60.96 11.51 -12.83
N LEU A 57 -60.07 11.91 -13.73
CA LEU A 57 -59.39 11.04 -14.67
C LEU A 57 -57.86 11.17 -14.45
N PRO A 58 -57.06 10.15 -14.85
CA PRO A 58 -55.61 10.24 -14.81
C PRO A 58 -55.12 11.54 -15.46
N ALA A 59 -54.03 12.11 -14.96
CA ALA A 59 -53.43 13.29 -15.56
C ALA A 59 -51.92 13.21 -15.45
N ASP A 60 -51.23 13.65 -16.48
CA ASP A 60 -49.80 13.98 -16.34
C ASP A 60 -49.63 15.34 -15.62
N SER A 61 -48.38 15.71 -15.36
CA SER A 61 -48.04 16.94 -14.64
C SER A 61 -48.52 18.20 -15.37
N SER A 62 -48.46 18.22 -16.70
CA SER A 62 -48.89 19.36 -17.54
C SER A 62 -50.41 19.55 -17.51
N GLN A 63 -51.15 18.44 -17.58
CA GLN A 63 -52.60 18.41 -17.48
C GLN A 63 -53.09 18.82 -16.08
N THR A 64 -52.35 18.40 -15.06
CA THR A 64 -52.62 18.77 -13.66
C THR A 64 -52.38 20.26 -13.43
N ALA A 65 -51.24 20.79 -13.89
CA ALA A 65 -50.93 22.22 -13.82
C ALA A 65 -51.98 23.08 -14.51
N ALA A 66 -52.47 22.67 -15.69
CA ALA A 66 -53.56 23.35 -16.38
C ALA A 66 -54.88 23.32 -15.60
N SER A 67 -55.21 22.19 -14.96
CA SER A 67 -56.42 22.06 -14.14
C SER A 67 -56.39 22.94 -12.89
N LEU A 68 -55.23 23.07 -12.27
CA LEU A 68 -55.00 23.95 -11.12
C LEU A 68 -55.03 25.43 -11.56
N ALA A 69 -54.38 25.77 -12.67
CA ALA A 69 -54.40 27.11 -13.25
C ALA A 69 -55.84 27.59 -13.57
N ALA A 70 -56.69 26.72 -14.12
CA ALA A 70 -58.09 27.01 -14.37
C ALA A 70 -58.85 27.29 -13.05
N ALA A 71 -58.64 26.42 -12.05
CA ALA A 71 -59.23 26.57 -10.72
C ALA A 71 -58.76 27.86 -10.02
N GLU A 72 -57.55 28.35 -10.27
CA GLU A 72 -57.05 29.66 -9.81
C GLU A 72 -57.60 30.85 -10.61
N GLY A 73 -58.25 30.61 -11.76
CA GLY A 73 -58.89 31.66 -12.58
C GLY A 73 -57.93 32.34 -13.55
N ARG A 74 -56.91 31.62 -13.99
CA ARG A 74 -55.97 32.09 -15.01
C ARG A 74 -56.58 31.96 -16.40
N ASP A 75 -56.20 32.89 -17.28
CA ASP A 75 -56.54 32.84 -18.69
C ASP A 75 -55.34 32.25 -19.45
N PHE A 76 -55.58 31.22 -20.27
CA PHE A 76 -54.52 30.57 -21.02
C PHE A 76 -55.04 29.78 -22.21
N VAL A 77 -54.11 29.43 -23.11
CA VAL A 77 -54.36 28.57 -24.26
C VAL A 77 -53.62 27.25 -24.04
N ILE A 78 -54.34 26.13 -24.08
CA ILE A 78 -53.73 24.80 -24.11
C ILE A 78 -53.68 24.30 -25.55
N ILE A 79 -52.49 23.94 -26.00
CA ILE A 79 -52.28 23.28 -27.28
C ILE A 79 -52.05 21.79 -27.02
N GLY A 80 -53.02 20.96 -27.38
CA GLY A 80 -52.93 19.51 -27.26
C GLY A 80 -52.89 18.83 -28.63
N PRO A 81 -51.76 18.20 -29.05
CA PRO A 81 -51.71 17.36 -30.24
C PRO A 81 -52.78 16.25 -30.28
N PRO A 82 -53.06 15.63 -31.43
CA PRO A 82 -53.95 14.47 -31.49
C PRO A 82 -53.48 13.35 -30.53
N GLY A 83 -54.40 12.77 -29.77
CA GLY A 83 -54.09 11.70 -28.81
C GLY A 83 -53.62 12.14 -27.41
N THR A 84 -53.38 13.42 -27.14
CA THR A 84 -52.85 13.90 -25.84
C THR A 84 -53.91 14.12 -24.74
N GLY A 85 -55.03 13.42 -24.81
CA GLY A 85 -56.03 13.45 -23.73
C GLY A 85 -56.83 14.75 -23.56
N LYS A 86 -56.94 15.62 -24.57
CA LYS A 86 -57.66 16.92 -24.48
C LYS A 86 -59.00 16.88 -23.73
N SER A 87 -59.92 15.99 -24.13
CA SER A 87 -61.24 15.89 -23.49
C SER A 87 -61.17 15.43 -22.03
N GLN A 88 -60.13 14.66 -21.69
CA GLN A 88 -59.84 14.24 -20.31
C GLN A 88 -59.28 15.39 -19.50
N THR A 89 -58.37 16.20 -20.06
CA THR A 89 -57.90 17.43 -19.43
C THR A 89 -59.05 18.41 -19.19
N ILE A 90 -59.97 18.58 -20.16
CA ILE A 90 -61.16 19.44 -20.01
C ILE A 90 -62.06 18.94 -18.88
N ALA A 91 -62.35 17.65 -18.80
CA ALA A 91 -63.17 17.10 -17.72
C ALA A 91 -62.52 17.32 -16.34
N ASN A 92 -61.20 17.12 -16.22
CA ASN A 92 -60.46 17.40 -14.99
C ASN A 92 -60.45 18.89 -14.63
N MET A 93 -60.24 19.79 -15.60
CA MET A 93 -60.35 21.23 -15.41
C MET A 93 -61.73 21.63 -14.88
N ILE A 94 -62.81 21.09 -15.47
CA ILE A 94 -64.19 21.35 -15.03
C ILE A 94 -64.38 20.87 -13.58
N ALA A 95 -63.97 19.63 -13.28
CA ALA A 95 -64.09 19.07 -11.94
C ALA A 95 -63.36 19.89 -10.88
N ASN A 96 -62.14 20.33 -11.18
CA ASN A 96 -61.31 21.10 -10.26
C ASN A 96 -61.83 22.55 -10.09
N CYS A 97 -62.41 23.16 -11.13
CA CYS A 97 -63.11 24.43 -10.99
C CYS A 97 -64.35 24.31 -10.09
N LEU A 98 -65.13 23.23 -10.27
CA LEU A 98 -66.31 22.96 -9.46
C LEU A 98 -65.96 22.73 -7.98
N SER A 99 -64.85 22.04 -7.69
CA SER A 99 -64.43 21.76 -6.32
C SER A 99 -64.07 23.03 -5.53
N VAL A 100 -63.59 24.08 -6.20
CA VAL A 100 -63.32 25.39 -5.60
C VAL A 100 -64.52 26.36 -5.70
N GLY A 101 -65.71 25.84 -6.04
CA GLY A 101 -66.97 26.59 -6.03
C GLY A 101 -67.20 27.47 -7.26
N LYS A 102 -66.47 27.29 -8.36
CA LYS A 102 -66.68 28.05 -9.60
C LYS A 102 -67.76 27.42 -10.47
N THR A 103 -68.44 28.25 -11.24
CA THR A 103 -69.30 27.82 -12.34
C THR A 103 -68.52 27.75 -13.64
N VAL A 104 -68.77 26.74 -14.48
CA VAL A 104 -68.06 26.57 -15.76
C VAL A 104 -69.04 26.56 -16.92
N LEU A 105 -68.81 27.44 -17.90
CA LEU A 105 -69.46 27.39 -19.22
C LEU A 105 -68.50 26.75 -20.22
N PHE A 106 -68.81 25.54 -20.67
CA PHE A 106 -68.02 24.85 -21.69
C PHE A 106 -68.65 25.04 -23.07
N VAL A 107 -67.89 25.64 -23.99
CA VAL A 107 -68.33 25.91 -25.37
C VAL A 107 -67.40 25.20 -26.35
N ALA A 108 -67.97 24.55 -27.36
CA ALA A 108 -67.22 23.91 -28.43
C ALA A 108 -67.94 24.08 -29.78
N GLU A 109 -67.17 24.08 -30.87
CA GLU A 109 -67.72 24.20 -32.24
C GLU A 109 -68.60 23.00 -32.63
N LYS A 110 -68.22 21.79 -32.19
CA LYS A 110 -68.87 20.52 -32.56
C LYS A 110 -69.50 19.85 -31.34
N THR A 111 -70.76 19.43 -31.48
CA THR A 111 -71.51 18.70 -30.43
C THR A 111 -70.79 17.45 -29.95
N ALA A 112 -70.12 16.72 -30.83
CA ALA A 112 -69.33 15.54 -30.47
C ALA A 112 -68.27 15.81 -29.37
N ALA A 113 -67.70 17.03 -29.32
CA ALA A 113 -66.75 17.39 -28.26
C ALA A 113 -67.47 17.60 -26.91
N LEU A 114 -68.68 18.17 -26.93
CA LEU A 114 -69.53 18.34 -25.76
C LEU A 114 -69.95 16.96 -25.21
N ASP A 115 -70.43 16.07 -26.07
CA ASP A 115 -70.91 14.73 -25.71
C ASP A 115 -69.80 13.91 -25.02
N VAL A 116 -68.57 13.96 -25.54
CA VAL A 116 -67.43 13.21 -24.98
C VAL A 116 -67.07 13.70 -23.58
N VAL A 117 -67.05 15.01 -23.35
CA VAL A 117 -66.73 15.60 -22.04
C VAL A 117 -67.86 15.34 -21.06
N TYR A 118 -69.11 15.57 -21.48
CA TYR A 118 -70.29 15.31 -20.65
C TYR A 118 -70.38 13.85 -20.21
N ARG A 119 -70.17 12.90 -21.14
CA ARG A 119 -70.15 11.47 -20.80
C ARG A 119 -69.12 11.17 -19.71
N ARG A 120 -67.91 11.73 -19.81
CA ARG A 120 -66.85 11.55 -18.79
C ARG A 120 -67.24 12.12 -17.43
N LEU A 121 -67.77 13.35 -17.40
CA LEU A 121 -68.24 13.97 -16.16
C LEU A 121 -69.36 13.14 -15.52
N ARG A 122 -70.31 12.65 -16.32
CA ARG A 122 -71.41 11.79 -15.87
C ARG A 122 -70.93 10.45 -15.32
N GLU A 123 -70.03 9.77 -16.03
CA GLU A 123 -69.43 8.50 -15.60
C GLU A 123 -68.70 8.62 -14.24
N HIS A 124 -68.23 9.82 -13.90
CA HIS A 124 -67.52 10.11 -12.65
C HIS A 124 -68.38 10.92 -11.65
N GLY A 125 -69.72 10.84 -11.78
CA GLY A 125 -70.65 11.35 -10.78
C GLY A 125 -71.02 12.84 -10.89
N LEU A 126 -70.46 13.60 -11.83
CA LEU A 126 -70.77 15.02 -12.02
C LEU A 126 -71.93 15.29 -13.00
N GLY A 127 -72.62 14.24 -13.46
CA GLY A 127 -73.72 14.39 -14.43
C GLY A 127 -74.88 15.24 -13.92
N ALA A 128 -75.23 15.11 -12.64
CA ALA A 128 -76.27 15.93 -12.00
C ALA A 128 -75.90 17.42 -11.88
N HIS A 129 -74.62 17.75 -12.02
CA HIS A 129 -74.09 19.12 -12.00
C HIS A 129 -73.88 19.69 -13.42
N CYS A 130 -74.24 18.94 -14.45
CA CYS A 130 -74.13 19.37 -15.84
C CYS A 130 -75.51 19.77 -16.39
N LEU A 131 -75.56 20.89 -17.10
CA LEU A 131 -76.75 21.36 -17.81
C LEU A 131 -76.43 21.47 -19.30
N GLU A 132 -77.05 20.62 -20.11
CA GLU A 132 -76.84 20.58 -21.56
C GLU A 132 -77.76 21.62 -22.22
N LEU A 133 -77.18 22.56 -22.96
CA LEU A 133 -77.92 23.62 -23.66
C LEU A 133 -77.83 23.41 -25.18
N HIS A 134 -78.63 22.49 -25.72
CA HIS A 134 -78.78 22.27 -27.15
C HIS A 134 -80.09 22.91 -27.68
N SER A 135 -80.25 23.06 -29.00
CA SER A 135 -81.21 23.98 -29.62
C SER A 135 -82.70 23.83 -29.22
N SER A 136 -83.42 24.95 -29.31
CA SER A 136 -84.57 25.36 -28.48
C SER A 136 -85.95 24.71 -28.69
N LYS A 137 -86.14 23.74 -29.59
CA LYS A 137 -87.52 23.27 -29.91
C LYS A 137 -87.94 21.93 -29.30
N ALA A 138 -87.02 21.12 -28.78
CA ALA A 138 -87.34 19.79 -28.22
C ALA A 138 -86.96 19.59 -26.73
N ASP A 139 -86.31 20.57 -26.09
CA ASP A 139 -85.49 20.32 -24.90
C ASP A 139 -86.06 20.80 -23.54
N ARG A 140 -87.22 21.47 -23.51
CA ARG A 140 -87.72 22.10 -22.25
C ARG A 140 -88.02 21.10 -21.13
N ARG A 141 -88.56 19.92 -21.46
CA ARG A 141 -88.86 18.87 -20.46
C ARG A 141 -87.59 18.23 -19.92
N ASN A 142 -86.62 18.00 -20.79
CA ASN A 142 -85.32 17.45 -20.43
C ASN A 142 -84.53 18.43 -19.54
N PHE A 143 -84.50 19.72 -19.93
CA PHE A 143 -83.97 20.81 -19.12
C PHE A 143 -84.55 20.86 -17.69
N LEU A 144 -85.89 20.84 -17.56
CA LEU A 144 -86.55 20.84 -16.25
C LEU A 144 -86.23 19.57 -15.44
N THR A 145 -86.03 18.44 -16.12
CA THR A 145 -85.65 17.18 -15.49
C THR A 145 -84.21 17.25 -14.96
N GLN A 146 -83.26 17.79 -15.74
CA GLN A 146 -81.87 18.00 -15.31
C GLN A 146 -81.79 18.93 -14.09
N LEU A 147 -82.55 20.04 -14.10
CA LEU A 147 -82.63 20.95 -12.94
C LEU A 147 -83.17 20.26 -11.69
N ARG A 148 -84.20 19.43 -11.83
CA ARG A 148 -84.77 18.67 -10.72
C ARG A 148 -83.76 17.68 -10.13
N ILE A 149 -83.07 16.92 -10.99
CA ILE A 149 -82.03 15.98 -10.56
C ILE A 149 -80.91 16.71 -9.80
N SER A 150 -80.45 17.85 -10.32
CA SER A 150 -79.43 18.68 -9.67
C SER A 150 -79.86 19.20 -8.29
N TRP A 151 -81.14 19.57 -8.16
CA TRP A 151 -81.71 20.05 -6.91
C TRP A 151 -81.86 18.94 -5.86
N GLU A 152 -82.21 17.73 -6.29
CA GLU A 152 -82.43 16.57 -5.41
C GLU A 152 -81.13 15.82 -5.06
N SER A 153 -80.01 16.06 -5.75
CA SER A 153 -78.74 15.31 -5.63
C SER A 153 -77.89 15.64 -4.38
N GLY A 154 -78.52 15.97 -3.24
CA GLY A 154 -77.80 16.24 -2.00
C GLY A 154 -77.06 15.01 -1.46
N VAL A 155 -75.74 14.96 -1.62
CA VAL A 155 -74.90 13.89 -1.05
C VAL A 155 -74.44 14.27 0.36
N ARG A 156 -74.63 13.36 1.32
CA ARG A 156 -73.94 13.44 2.63
C ARG A 156 -72.49 13.00 2.44
N VAL A 157 -71.56 13.93 2.58
CA VAL A 157 -70.12 13.64 2.53
C VAL A 157 -69.63 13.30 3.94
N ASP A 158 -68.93 12.16 4.08
CA ASP A 158 -68.16 11.89 5.29
C ASP A 158 -66.85 12.69 5.25
N ALA A 159 -66.85 13.84 5.92
CA ALA A 159 -65.68 14.71 5.98
C ALA A 159 -64.48 14.03 6.65
N ALA A 160 -64.69 13.09 7.58
CA ALA A 160 -63.61 12.41 8.27
C ALA A 160 -62.89 11.42 7.35
N GLU A 161 -63.64 10.65 6.55
CA GLU A 161 -63.08 9.76 5.54
C GLU A 161 -62.27 10.53 4.49
N TRP A 162 -62.80 11.65 3.99
CA TRP A 162 -62.11 12.51 3.03
C TRP A 162 -60.77 13.04 3.56
N ILE A 163 -60.73 13.51 4.80
CA ILE A 163 -59.50 13.98 5.45
C ILE A 163 -58.49 12.83 5.60
N ALA A 164 -58.94 11.66 6.07
CA ALA A 164 -58.06 10.51 6.29
C ALA A 164 -57.40 10.01 5.01
N ILE A 165 -58.14 9.96 3.89
CA ILE A 165 -57.60 9.55 2.59
C ILE A 165 -56.55 10.56 2.10
N ASN A 166 -56.84 11.86 2.18
CA ASN A 166 -55.92 12.90 1.70
C ASN A 166 -54.64 12.98 2.54
N GLU A 167 -54.71 12.80 3.86
CA GLU A 167 -53.51 12.71 4.70
C GLU A 167 -52.65 11.49 4.34
N ARG A 168 -53.26 10.32 4.11
CA ARG A 168 -52.52 9.14 3.67
C ARG A 168 -51.86 9.36 2.31
N LEU A 169 -52.55 10.01 1.37
CA LEU A 169 -51.99 10.36 0.07
C LEU A 169 -50.81 11.32 0.22
N ARG A 170 -50.94 12.34 1.08
CA ARG A 170 -49.89 13.31 1.36
C ARG A 170 -48.64 12.62 1.89
N VAL A 171 -48.77 11.77 2.90
CA VAL A 171 -47.62 11.03 3.47
C VAL A 171 -46.91 10.20 2.40
N ARG A 172 -47.65 9.43 1.58
CA ARG A 172 -47.05 8.61 0.52
C ARG A 172 -46.38 9.44 -0.57
N ARG A 173 -46.99 10.55 -0.95
CA ARG A 173 -46.43 11.48 -1.92
C ARG A 173 -45.14 12.12 -1.40
N ASP A 174 -45.16 12.58 -0.16
CA ASP A 174 -44.00 13.21 0.48
C ASP A 174 -42.84 12.19 0.64
N GLU A 175 -43.13 10.92 0.98
CA GLU A 175 -42.16 9.81 0.98
C GLU A 175 -41.51 9.60 -0.41
N LEU A 176 -42.32 9.54 -1.47
CA LEU A 176 -41.83 9.36 -2.83
C LEU A 176 -41.01 10.56 -3.32
N ASN A 177 -41.45 11.78 -3.01
CA ASN A 177 -40.73 13.00 -3.35
C ASN A 177 -39.39 13.07 -2.61
N ALA A 178 -39.35 12.73 -1.32
CA ALA A 178 -38.11 12.67 -0.55
C ALA A 178 -37.12 11.66 -1.14
N TYR A 179 -37.60 10.50 -1.60
CA TYR A 179 -36.76 9.50 -2.28
C TYR A 179 -36.16 10.05 -3.59
N VAL A 180 -36.99 10.68 -4.43
CA VAL A 180 -36.53 11.28 -5.70
C VAL A 180 -35.52 12.41 -5.45
N GLU A 181 -35.79 13.27 -4.47
CA GLU A 181 -34.89 14.35 -4.08
C GLU A 181 -33.56 13.82 -3.54
N ALA A 182 -33.57 12.76 -2.72
CA ALA A 182 -32.35 12.13 -2.22
C ALA A 182 -31.48 11.56 -3.35
N LEU A 183 -32.09 10.87 -4.33
CA LEU A 183 -31.36 10.30 -5.47
C LEU A 183 -30.76 11.35 -6.41
N HIS A 184 -31.37 12.53 -6.51
CA HIS A 184 -30.94 13.61 -7.41
C HIS A 184 -30.19 14.73 -6.70
N ARG A 185 -29.99 14.62 -5.38
CA ARG A 185 -29.19 15.57 -4.61
C ARG A 185 -27.77 15.58 -5.14
N HIS A 186 -27.27 16.77 -5.48
CA HIS A 186 -25.87 16.97 -5.80
C HIS A 186 -25.03 16.93 -4.53
N HIS A 187 -23.99 16.10 -4.52
CA HIS A 187 -23.00 16.05 -3.46
C HIS A 187 -21.79 16.92 -3.78
N VAL A 188 -20.92 17.12 -2.79
CA VAL A 188 -19.73 18.00 -2.91
C VAL A 188 -18.81 17.62 -4.08
N ASN A 189 -18.78 16.33 -4.46
CA ASN A 189 -18.01 15.80 -5.58
C ASN A 189 -18.66 16.02 -6.96
N GLY A 190 -19.80 16.71 -7.02
CA GLY A 190 -20.58 17.01 -8.23
C GLY A 190 -21.51 15.88 -8.69
N LEU A 191 -21.46 14.70 -8.06
CA LEU A 191 -22.27 13.55 -8.45
C LEU A 191 -23.64 13.54 -7.75
N THR A 192 -24.60 12.89 -8.39
CA THR A 192 -25.85 12.45 -7.76
C THR A 192 -25.83 10.93 -7.60
N PRO A 193 -26.48 10.36 -6.57
CA PRO A 193 -26.63 8.90 -6.43
C PRO A 193 -27.23 8.26 -7.68
N TYR A 194 -28.19 8.93 -8.33
CA TYR A 194 -28.80 8.49 -9.58
C TYR A 194 -27.76 8.30 -10.71
N LEU A 195 -26.90 9.31 -10.94
CA LEU A 195 -25.85 9.23 -11.96
C LEU A 195 -24.81 8.15 -11.62
N ALA A 196 -24.37 8.09 -10.37
CA ALA A 196 -23.39 7.11 -9.90
C ALA A 196 -23.91 5.68 -10.04
N LEU A 197 -25.16 5.43 -9.66
CA LEU A 197 -25.83 4.14 -9.83
C LEU A 197 -25.93 3.76 -11.31
N GLY A 198 -26.30 4.71 -12.18
CA GLY A 198 -26.33 4.50 -13.64
C GLY A 198 -24.98 4.07 -14.20
N ILE A 199 -23.89 4.73 -13.81
CA ILE A 199 -22.52 4.38 -14.23
C ILE A 199 -22.13 2.99 -13.72
N ALA A 200 -22.40 2.70 -12.44
CA ALA A 200 -22.03 1.43 -11.82
C ALA A 200 -22.80 0.24 -12.44
N LEU A 201 -24.11 0.40 -12.68
CA LEU A 201 -24.96 -0.64 -13.27
C LEU A 201 -24.63 -0.89 -14.75
N LYS A 202 -24.46 0.18 -15.55
CA LYS A 202 -24.10 0.07 -16.96
C LYS A 202 -22.80 -0.73 -17.16
N ASN A 203 -21.85 -0.59 -16.23
CA ASN A 203 -20.54 -1.21 -16.32
C ASN A 203 -20.33 -2.31 -15.26
N LYS A 204 -21.40 -2.99 -14.80
CA LYS A 204 -21.34 -3.97 -13.70
C LYS A 204 -20.28 -5.07 -13.88
N ARG A 205 -20.07 -5.54 -15.11
CA ARG A 205 -19.10 -6.61 -15.44
C ARG A 205 -17.70 -6.10 -15.79
N GLN A 206 -17.53 -4.79 -15.96
CA GLN A 206 -16.23 -4.22 -16.31
C GLN A 206 -15.31 -4.20 -15.08
N HIS A 207 -14.04 -4.57 -15.30
CA HIS A 207 -13.00 -4.43 -14.31
C HIS A 207 -12.76 -2.95 -13.98
N ALA A 208 -12.47 -2.66 -12.72
CA ALA A 208 -12.12 -1.31 -12.28
C ALA A 208 -11.10 -1.43 -11.14
N PRO A 209 -10.12 -0.53 -11.08
CA PRO A 209 -9.13 -0.53 -10.01
C PRO A 209 -9.79 -0.34 -8.65
N ARG A 210 -9.22 -0.94 -7.62
CA ARG A 210 -9.68 -0.78 -6.24
C ARG A 210 -9.16 0.53 -5.67
N LEU A 211 -9.94 1.60 -5.86
CA LEU A 211 -9.65 2.91 -5.27
C LEU A 211 -10.41 3.07 -3.95
N SER A 212 -9.78 3.73 -2.98
CA SER A 212 -10.37 3.99 -1.67
C SER A 212 -9.80 5.24 -1.04
N TRP A 213 -10.66 6.05 -0.43
CA TRP A 213 -10.30 7.22 0.37
C TRP A 213 -11.03 7.22 1.71
N PRO A 214 -10.55 7.98 2.71
CA PRO A 214 -11.06 7.90 4.08
C PRO A 214 -12.53 8.29 4.28
N SER A 215 -13.08 9.17 3.43
CA SER A 215 -14.45 9.67 3.55
C SER A 215 -15.11 9.81 2.18
N ARG A 216 -16.44 9.62 2.11
CA ARG A 216 -17.21 9.85 0.88
C ARG A 216 -17.11 11.31 0.37
N ASP A 217 -16.80 12.23 1.28
CA ASP A 217 -16.65 13.66 1.00
C ASP A 217 -15.16 14.07 0.88
N SER A 218 -14.25 13.11 0.65
CA SER A 218 -12.81 13.37 0.48
C SER A 218 -12.46 14.27 -0.71
N HIS A 219 -13.36 14.47 -1.67
CA HIS A 219 -13.12 15.31 -2.84
C HIS A 219 -14.33 16.16 -3.16
N ASP A 220 -14.08 17.42 -3.49
CA ASP A 220 -15.04 18.23 -4.23
C ASP A 220 -15.03 17.87 -5.73
N GLU A 221 -15.90 18.51 -6.51
CA GLU A 221 -16.01 18.26 -7.96
C GLU A 221 -14.68 18.57 -8.69
N ALA A 222 -14.01 19.65 -8.32
CA ALA A 222 -12.75 20.06 -8.96
C ALA A 222 -11.64 19.03 -8.70
N ASN A 223 -11.50 18.56 -7.46
CA ASN A 223 -10.54 17.53 -7.08
C ASN A 223 -10.85 16.19 -7.77
N ARG A 224 -12.12 15.78 -7.84
CA ARG A 224 -12.50 14.56 -8.55
C ARG A 224 -12.16 14.64 -10.04
N LEU A 225 -12.43 15.78 -10.69
CA LEU A 225 -12.08 16.00 -12.10
C LEU A 225 -10.55 16.05 -12.31
N ALA A 226 -9.80 16.60 -11.37
CA ALA A 226 -8.33 16.58 -11.42
C ALA A 226 -7.77 15.15 -11.32
N LEU A 227 -8.30 14.31 -10.42
CA LEU A 227 -7.94 12.90 -10.34
C LEU A 227 -8.27 12.14 -11.63
N GLU A 228 -9.44 12.42 -12.21
CA GLU A 228 -9.85 11.85 -13.48
C GLU A 228 -8.91 12.25 -14.63
N HIS A 229 -8.45 13.50 -14.64
CA HIS A 229 -7.47 13.97 -15.60
C HIS A 229 -6.11 13.28 -15.42
N ILE A 230 -5.62 13.13 -14.18
CA ILE A 230 -4.39 12.37 -13.89
C ILE A 230 -4.52 10.92 -14.35
N ALA A 231 -5.69 10.29 -14.16
CA ALA A 231 -5.94 8.94 -14.66
C ALA A 231 -5.86 8.86 -16.19
N ALA A 232 -6.41 9.87 -16.90
CA ALA A 232 -6.31 9.95 -18.36
C ALA A 232 -4.86 10.16 -18.82
N GLU A 233 -4.11 11.08 -18.21
CA GLU A 233 -2.69 11.31 -18.48
C GLU A 233 -1.86 10.05 -18.25
N THR A 234 -2.16 9.31 -17.17
CA THR A 234 -1.50 8.03 -16.83
C THR A 234 -1.69 7.01 -17.95
N GLY A 235 -2.93 6.84 -18.43
CA GLY A 235 -3.21 5.95 -19.56
C GLY A 235 -2.47 6.36 -20.83
N LEU A 236 -2.52 7.64 -21.21
CA LEU A 236 -1.85 8.13 -22.41
C LEU A 236 -0.33 7.96 -22.35
N ALA A 237 0.27 8.24 -21.20
CA ALA A 237 1.71 8.11 -21.00
C ALA A 237 2.18 6.66 -21.12
N PHE A 238 1.42 5.71 -20.56
CA PHE A 238 1.78 4.30 -20.66
C PHE A 238 1.55 3.72 -22.05
N GLN A 239 0.63 4.28 -22.84
CA GLN A 239 0.31 3.78 -24.18
C GLN A 239 1.53 3.77 -25.12
N SER A 240 2.46 4.72 -24.96
CA SER A 240 3.69 4.78 -25.74
C SER A 240 4.83 3.92 -25.18
N VAL A 241 4.66 3.32 -24.00
CA VAL A 241 5.72 2.53 -23.34
C VAL A 241 5.70 1.09 -23.86
N GLU A 242 6.77 0.70 -24.55
CA GLU A 242 7.05 -0.72 -24.78
C GLU A 242 7.58 -1.34 -23.47
N MET A 243 6.77 -2.18 -22.83
CA MET A 243 7.15 -2.79 -21.56
C MET A 243 8.16 -3.92 -21.73
N ARG A 244 9.30 -3.78 -21.03
CA ARG A 244 10.25 -4.87 -20.76
C ARG A 244 10.48 -5.00 -19.27
N SER A 245 10.58 -6.23 -18.77
CA SER A 245 10.81 -6.52 -17.34
C SER A 245 12.02 -5.79 -16.78
N VAL A 246 13.09 -5.68 -17.58
CA VAL A 246 14.35 -5.01 -17.22
C VAL A 246 14.21 -3.51 -16.95
N LEU A 247 13.21 -2.84 -17.55
CA LEU A 247 13.00 -1.41 -17.31
C LEU A 247 12.54 -1.17 -15.87
N ARG A 248 11.89 -2.16 -15.24
CA ARG A 248 11.50 -2.11 -13.82
C ARG A 248 12.68 -2.01 -12.87
N LEU A 249 13.92 -2.06 -13.33
CA LEU A 249 15.12 -1.80 -12.52
C LEU A 249 15.42 -0.32 -12.35
N ILE A 250 14.78 0.52 -13.16
CA ILE A 250 14.98 1.96 -13.17
C ILE A 250 13.77 2.62 -12.52
N ASP A 251 14.04 3.58 -11.65
CA ASP A 251 13.05 4.45 -11.03
C ASP A 251 13.62 5.88 -10.98
N VAL A 252 13.58 6.55 -12.12
CA VAL A 252 14.06 7.93 -12.32
C VAL A 252 13.06 8.70 -13.17
N THR A 253 12.84 9.97 -12.84
CA THR A 253 11.79 10.81 -13.44
C THR A 253 12.29 11.79 -14.49
N GLU A 254 13.61 11.97 -14.59
CA GLU A 254 14.22 12.92 -15.53
C GLU A 254 15.21 12.20 -16.43
N TRP A 255 15.02 12.36 -17.73
CA TRP A 255 15.93 11.85 -18.74
C TRP A 255 16.90 12.94 -19.19
N THR A 256 18.19 12.61 -19.19
CA THR A 256 19.22 13.40 -19.89
C THR A 256 20.16 12.44 -20.62
N SER A 257 20.85 12.93 -21.65
CA SER A 257 21.87 12.13 -22.36
C SER A 257 22.98 11.66 -21.41
N GLY A 258 23.49 12.55 -20.55
CA GLY A 258 24.52 12.20 -19.58
C GLY A 258 24.06 11.16 -18.54
N TRP A 259 22.80 11.23 -18.09
CA TRP A 259 22.24 10.19 -17.23
C TRP A 259 22.18 8.83 -17.93
N GLN A 260 21.74 8.80 -19.19
CA GLN A 260 21.63 7.57 -19.96
C GLN A 260 23.00 6.92 -20.16
N ASP A 261 24.02 7.71 -20.50
CA ASP A 261 25.38 7.20 -20.67
C ASP A 261 25.91 6.58 -19.37
N ASN A 262 25.73 7.26 -18.23
CA ASN A 262 26.11 6.75 -16.91
C ASN A 262 25.38 5.45 -16.54
N LEU A 263 24.07 5.36 -16.82
CA LEU A 263 23.28 4.15 -16.57
C LEU A 263 23.78 2.97 -17.42
N LEU A 264 24.01 3.20 -18.71
CA LEU A 264 24.46 2.15 -19.64
C LEU A 264 25.92 1.74 -19.35
N GLU A 265 26.78 2.65 -18.93
CA GLU A 265 28.13 2.34 -18.46
C GLU A 265 28.09 1.52 -17.17
N GLY A 266 27.25 1.91 -16.20
CA GLY A 266 27.00 1.14 -14.98
C GLY A 266 26.49 -0.27 -15.28
N ALA A 267 25.56 -0.42 -16.22
CA ALA A 267 25.02 -1.71 -16.65
C ALA A 267 26.10 -2.60 -17.29
N LYS A 268 26.93 -2.06 -18.19
CA LYS A 268 28.08 -2.78 -18.77
C LYS A 268 29.08 -3.22 -17.70
N THR A 269 29.39 -2.34 -16.76
CA THR A 269 30.34 -2.61 -15.68
C THR A 269 29.82 -3.70 -14.77
N LEU A 270 28.55 -3.65 -14.38
CA LEU A 270 27.90 -4.67 -13.56
C LEU A 270 27.80 -6.01 -14.29
N LYS A 271 27.47 -6.02 -15.58
CA LYS A 271 27.46 -7.24 -16.41
C LYS A 271 28.84 -7.91 -16.39
N ASN A 272 29.88 -7.16 -16.74
CA ASN A 272 31.26 -7.68 -16.77
C ASN A 272 31.73 -8.13 -15.39
N ALA A 273 31.42 -7.38 -14.32
CA ALA A 273 31.79 -7.76 -12.96
C ALA A 273 31.08 -9.05 -12.51
N SER A 274 29.85 -9.29 -12.96
CA SER A 274 29.10 -10.53 -12.69
C SER A 274 29.76 -11.73 -13.38
N GLU A 275 30.13 -11.60 -14.66
CA GLU A 275 30.84 -12.64 -15.43
C GLU A 275 32.24 -12.96 -14.83
N VAL A 276 32.97 -11.92 -14.42
CA VAL A 276 34.28 -12.05 -13.76
C VAL A 276 34.14 -12.72 -12.39
N LEU A 277 33.11 -12.38 -11.62
CA LEU A 277 32.83 -13.02 -10.33
C LEU A 277 32.46 -14.49 -10.49
N ALA A 278 31.63 -14.84 -11.47
CA ALA A 278 31.30 -16.24 -11.80
C ALA A 278 32.56 -17.04 -12.14
N THR A 279 33.44 -16.48 -12.98
CA THR A 279 34.71 -17.12 -13.34
C THR A 279 35.65 -17.27 -12.13
N ALA A 280 35.73 -16.25 -11.27
CA ALA A 280 36.56 -16.27 -10.07
C ALA A 280 36.01 -17.23 -9.01
N LEU A 281 34.68 -17.35 -8.91
CA LEU A 281 33.99 -18.32 -8.07
C LEU A 281 34.38 -19.74 -8.48
N ASP A 282 34.26 -20.08 -9.76
CA ASP A 282 34.61 -21.41 -10.26
C ASP A 282 36.08 -21.75 -10.03
N ALA A 283 36.98 -20.81 -10.33
CA ALA A 283 38.41 -20.97 -10.07
C ALA A 283 38.68 -21.19 -8.57
N PHE A 284 37.98 -20.46 -7.68
CA PHE A 284 38.12 -20.63 -6.25
C PHE A 284 37.57 -21.97 -5.77
N LEU A 285 36.38 -22.38 -6.20
CA LEU A 285 35.76 -23.68 -5.89
C LEU A 285 36.69 -24.83 -6.26
N VAL A 286 37.25 -24.82 -7.48
CA VAL A 286 38.22 -25.82 -7.93
C VAL A 286 39.47 -25.81 -7.06
N SER A 287 39.96 -24.62 -6.67
CA SER A 287 41.16 -24.49 -5.82
C SER A 287 40.98 -25.04 -4.39
N ILE A 288 39.74 -25.13 -3.90
CA ILE A 288 39.39 -25.74 -2.61
C ILE A 288 38.81 -27.15 -2.78
N GLY A 289 38.98 -27.78 -3.94
CA GLY A 289 38.58 -29.17 -4.18
C GLY A 289 37.09 -29.39 -4.49
N LEU A 290 36.32 -28.32 -4.70
CA LEU A 290 34.91 -28.38 -5.08
C LEU A 290 34.73 -28.28 -6.61
N ARG A 291 33.54 -28.67 -7.10
CA ARG A 291 33.21 -28.56 -8.52
C ARG A 291 32.81 -27.13 -8.89
N ALA A 292 33.20 -26.70 -10.08
CA ALA A 292 32.70 -25.48 -10.70
C ALA A 292 31.16 -25.54 -10.84
N LYS A 293 30.49 -24.42 -10.55
CA LYS A 293 29.03 -24.28 -10.59
C LYS A 293 28.56 -23.22 -11.59
N GLY A 294 29.40 -22.25 -11.95
CA GLY A 294 29.06 -21.08 -12.75
C GLY A 294 28.28 -20.01 -11.98
N ASP A 295 27.46 -20.38 -11.00
CA ASP A 295 26.70 -19.48 -10.15
C ASP A 295 26.54 -20.04 -8.73
N ALA A 296 26.10 -19.21 -7.81
CA ALA A 296 25.79 -19.61 -6.44
C ALA A 296 24.78 -18.66 -5.81
N SER A 297 23.95 -19.18 -4.91
CA SER A 297 23.01 -18.37 -4.15
C SER A 297 23.74 -17.29 -3.36
N LYS A 298 23.04 -16.20 -3.00
CA LYS A 298 23.62 -15.12 -2.19
C LYS A 298 24.23 -15.62 -0.88
N ALA A 299 23.58 -16.59 -0.22
CA ALA A 299 24.06 -17.18 1.03
C ALA A 299 25.35 -17.97 0.83
N GLU A 300 25.46 -18.73 -0.26
CA GLU A 300 26.68 -19.46 -0.63
C GLU A 300 27.82 -18.50 -0.99
N LEU A 301 27.56 -17.47 -1.81
CA LEU A 301 28.57 -16.45 -2.16
C LEU A 301 29.12 -15.76 -0.90
N GLU A 302 28.25 -15.40 0.05
CA GLU A 302 28.67 -14.80 1.31
C GLU A 302 29.50 -15.76 2.17
N ALA A 303 29.11 -17.03 2.26
CA ALA A 303 29.86 -18.05 2.99
C ALA A 303 31.25 -18.29 2.37
N LEU A 304 31.31 -18.40 1.04
CA LEU A 304 32.57 -18.56 0.29
C LEU A 304 33.47 -17.33 0.43
N ARG A 305 32.88 -16.12 0.50
CA ARG A 305 33.64 -14.87 0.72
C ARG A 305 34.30 -14.87 2.09
N LYS A 306 33.56 -15.28 3.12
CA LYS A 306 34.11 -15.44 4.48
C LYS A 306 35.19 -16.50 4.55
N LEU A 307 35.01 -17.63 3.85
CA LEU A 307 36.04 -18.67 3.74
C LEU A 307 37.30 -18.15 3.04
N ALA A 308 37.16 -17.49 1.89
CA ALA A 308 38.27 -16.90 1.16
C ALA A 308 39.04 -15.87 2.00
N ALA A 309 38.33 -15.02 2.77
CA ALA A 309 38.94 -14.06 3.69
C ALA A 309 39.69 -14.75 4.83
N ALA A 310 39.09 -15.76 5.48
CA ALA A 310 39.75 -16.53 6.54
C ALA A 310 41.01 -17.25 6.02
N LEU A 311 40.98 -17.76 4.79
CA LEU A 311 42.14 -18.33 4.12
C LEU A 311 43.22 -17.28 3.87
N GLN A 312 42.89 -16.08 3.38
CA GLN A 312 43.86 -14.98 3.21
C GLN A 312 44.50 -14.56 4.53
N ASP A 313 43.68 -14.34 5.57
CA ASP A 313 44.16 -13.88 6.87
C ASP A 313 45.18 -14.85 7.45
N SER A 314 44.98 -16.17 7.27
CA SER A 314 45.89 -17.23 7.73
C SER A 314 47.28 -17.26 7.08
N ALA A 315 47.59 -16.33 6.18
CA ALA A 315 48.87 -16.33 5.47
C ALA A 315 50.05 -16.16 6.44
N GLY A 316 51.02 -17.08 6.33
CA GLY A 316 52.24 -17.06 7.15
C GLY A 316 52.09 -17.69 8.55
N TYR A 317 50.91 -18.22 8.90
CA TYR A 317 50.68 -18.92 10.17
C TYR A 317 50.44 -20.42 9.95
N ASP A 318 50.87 -21.25 10.90
CA ASP A 318 50.38 -22.63 11.00
C ASP A 318 49.02 -22.62 11.69
N VAL A 319 47.95 -22.81 10.92
CA VAL A 319 46.58 -22.88 11.44
C VAL A 319 46.03 -24.29 11.33
N SER A 320 46.88 -25.31 11.12
CA SER A 320 46.47 -26.72 11.05
C SER A 320 45.80 -27.22 12.34
N ILE A 321 46.00 -26.51 13.45
CA ILE A 321 45.30 -26.69 14.72
C ILE A 321 43.77 -26.66 14.56
N VAL A 322 43.23 -26.06 13.50
CA VAL A 322 41.78 -26.03 13.20
C VAL A 322 41.14 -27.44 13.20
N PHE A 323 41.90 -28.48 12.86
CA PHE A 323 41.46 -29.88 12.82
C PHE A 323 41.75 -30.67 14.09
N ASP A 324 42.27 -30.02 15.14
CA ASP A 324 42.55 -30.66 16.40
C ASP A 324 41.26 -31.19 17.06
N ARG A 325 41.35 -32.40 17.64
CA ARG A 325 40.20 -33.07 18.27
C ARG A 325 39.70 -32.30 19.50
N ASP A 326 40.62 -31.65 20.22
CA ASP A 326 40.35 -30.91 21.46
C ASP A 326 40.23 -29.41 21.21
N PHE A 327 39.99 -28.98 19.95
CA PHE A 327 39.96 -27.55 19.58
C PHE A 327 39.08 -26.70 20.49
N ALA A 328 37.91 -27.22 20.89
CA ALA A 328 36.97 -26.53 21.77
C ALA A 328 37.55 -26.20 23.16
N GLN A 329 38.55 -26.95 23.63
CA GLN A 329 39.18 -26.78 24.92
C GLN A 329 40.40 -25.83 24.86
N LEU A 330 40.94 -25.55 23.67
CA LEU A 330 42.20 -24.82 23.50
C LEU A 330 42.14 -23.36 23.99
N ARG A 331 41.00 -22.68 23.83
CA ARG A 331 40.82 -21.31 24.36
C ARG A 331 40.88 -21.29 25.89
N GLY A 332 40.21 -22.24 26.55
CA GLY A 332 40.27 -22.38 28.00
C GLY A 332 41.68 -22.75 28.49
N ALA A 333 42.36 -23.61 27.75
CA ALA A 333 43.75 -23.97 28.02
C ALA A 333 44.71 -22.77 27.86
N LEU A 334 44.49 -21.91 26.86
CA LEU A 334 45.27 -20.69 26.69
C LEU A 334 45.03 -19.69 27.83
N ALA A 335 43.78 -19.53 28.29
CA ALA A 335 43.48 -18.69 29.44
C ALA A 335 44.22 -19.18 30.70
N THR A 336 44.18 -20.49 30.95
CA THR A 336 44.90 -21.13 32.06
C THR A 336 46.42 -20.96 31.93
N LEU A 337 46.95 -21.10 30.70
CA LEU A 337 48.37 -20.89 30.41
C LEU A 337 48.79 -19.43 30.68
N ASN A 338 48.00 -18.48 30.21
CA ASN A 338 48.26 -17.06 30.36
C ASN A 338 48.23 -16.62 31.82
N GLU A 339 47.26 -17.12 32.59
CA GLU A 339 47.19 -16.92 34.04
C GLU A 339 48.41 -17.52 34.75
N ALA A 340 48.76 -18.78 34.45
CA ALA A 340 49.89 -19.45 35.09
C ALA A 340 51.23 -18.76 34.78
N ILE A 341 51.46 -18.34 33.53
CA ILE A 341 52.66 -17.58 33.13
C ILE A 341 52.67 -16.20 33.81
N GLY A 342 51.51 -15.52 33.86
CA GLY A 342 51.36 -14.22 34.52
C GLY A 342 51.67 -14.29 36.01
N ASP A 343 51.07 -15.25 36.71
CA ASP A 343 51.28 -15.51 38.13
C ASP A 343 52.72 -15.90 38.44
N TYR A 344 53.34 -16.74 37.61
CA TYR A 344 54.76 -17.09 37.75
C TYR A 344 55.65 -15.85 37.63
N ARG A 345 55.43 -15.02 36.60
CA ARG A 345 56.21 -13.78 36.37
C ARG A 345 56.01 -12.77 37.50
N LYS A 346 54.79 -12.65 38.02
CA LYS A 346 54.48 -11.79 39.17
C LYS A 346 55.17 -12.29 40.44
N SER A 347 55.01 -13.57 40.76
CA SER A 347 55.67 -14.19 41.93
C SER A 347 57.18 -14.04 41.86
N ARG A 348 57.78 -14.25 40.68
CA ARG A 348 59.21 -14.03 40.45
C ARG A 348 59.66 -12.60 40.74
N LYS A 349 58.83 -11.61 40.43
CA LYS A 349 59.11 -10.19 40.66
C LYS A 349 58.94 -9.80 42.14
N ASP A 350 57.99 -10.44 42.82
CA ASP A 350 57.62 -10.14 44.20
C ASP A 350 58.50 -10.87 45.24
N LEU A 351 59.40 -11.77 44.81
CA LEU A 351 60.42 -12.39 45.67
C LEU A 351 61.38 -11.36 46.27
N SER A 352 61.80 -11.59 47.52
CA SER A 352 62.72 -10.71 48.26
C SER A 352 64.16 -10.78 47.77
N ALA A 353 64.49 -11.84 47.03
CA ALA A 353 65.80 -12.10 46.43
C ALA A 353 65.65 -12.77 45.05
N ARG A 354 66.68 -12.69 44.21
CA ARG A 354 66.72 -13.43 42.94
C ARG A 354 67.24 -14.83 43.18
N TYR A 355 66.47 -15.80 42.72
CA TYR A 355 66.81 -17.22 42.76
C TYR A 355 67.20 -17.69 41.37
N ASP A 356 68.14 -18.63 41.28
CA ASP A 356 68.47 -19.28 40.02
C ASP A 356 67.28 -20.12 39.51
N GLU A 357 66.83 -19.90 38.27
CA GLU A 357 65.61 -20.55 37.75
C GLU A 357 65.72 -22.07 37.61
N ALA A 358 66.91 -22.60 37.33
CA ALA A 358 67.14 -24.04 37.29
C ALA A 358 67.15 -24.64 38.70
N ALA A 359 67.61 -23.86 39.68
CA ALA A 359 67.59 -24.24 41.09
C ALA A 359 66.17 -24.19 41.67
N VAL A 360 65.33 -23.20 41.33
CA VAL A 360 63.94 -23.08 41.83
C VAL A 360 63.13 -24.36 41.63
N ALA A 361 63.31 -25.05 40.50
CA ALA A 361 62.62 -26.33 40.24
C ALA A 361 63.09 -27.50 41.13
N ARG A 362 64.29 -27.40 41.72
CA ARG A 362 64.92 -28.46 42.53
C ARG A 362 64.80 -28.21 44.04
N ILE A 363 64.40 -27.00 44.45
CA ILE A 363 64.17 -26.67 45.85
C ILE A 363 63.02 -27.54 46.37
N ARG A 364 63.25 -28.32 47.43
CA ARG A 364 62.19 -29.06 48.13
C ARG A 364 61.44 -28.10 49.04
N VAL A 365 60.62 -27.23 48.44
CA VAL A 365 59.95 -26.11 49.16
C VAL A 365 59.12 -26.64 50.33
N GLU A 366 58.42 -27.77 50.17
CA GLU A 366 57.64 -28.43 51.23
C GLU A 366 58.49 -28.77 52.46
N ASP A 367 59.68 -29.35 52.25
CA ASP A 367 60.59 -29.71 53.35
C ASP A 367 61.07 -28.46 54.11
N ILE A 368 61.38 -27.39 53.36
CA ILE A 368 61.89 -26.13 53.92
C ILE A 368 60.77 -25.37 54.64
N GLU A 369 59.55 -25.40 54.10
CA GLU A 369 58.36 -24.82 54.72
C GLU A 369 58.00 -25.54 56.02
N GLN A 370 58.05 -26.88 56.06
CA GLN A 370 57.87 -27.63 57.30
C GLN A 370 58.93 -27.27 58.34
N GLN A 371 60.20 -27.15 57.94
CA GLN A 371 61.28 -26.70 58.82
C GLN A 371 61.05 -25.27 59.33
N TRP A 372 60.53 -24.38 58.48
CA TRP A 372 60.19 -23.01 58.85
C TRP A 372 59.04 -22.95 59.87
N GLN A 373 57.96 -23.72 59.65
CA GLN A 373 56.82 -23.79 60.56
C GLN A 373 57.20 -24.40 61.92
N GLN A 374 58.01 -25.46 61.92
CA GLN A 374 58.58 -26.05 63.14
C GLN A 374 59.46 -25.04 63.89
N ALA A 375 60.30 -24.29 63.18
CA ALA A 375 61.09 -23.22 63.77
C ALA A 375 60.23 -22.06 64.29
N ALA A 376 59.14 -21.71 63.60
CA ALA A 376 58.24 -20.63 64.01
C ALA A 376 57.40 -20.96 65.26
N SER A 377 57.07 -22.24 65.47
CA SER A 377 56.28 -22.74 66.61
C SER A 377 57.12 -23.14 67.83
N ALA A 378 58.45 -23.23 67.71
CA ALA A 378 59.34 -23.55 68.82
C ALA A 378 59.43 -22.42 69.87
N PHE A 379 59.73 -22.76 71.13
CA PHE A 379 59.96 -21.78 72.20
C PHE A 379 61.28 -21.01 71.99
N TRP A 380 61.35 -19.77 72.48
CA TRP A 380 62.57 -18.97 72.43
C TRP A 380 63.63 -19.54 73.38
N PRO A 381 64.92 -19.71 72.97
CA PRO A 381 65.61 -19.18 71.79
C PRO A 381 65.69 -20.12 70.56
N ASN A 382 65.21 -21.37 70.66
CA ASN A 382 65.31 -22.38 69.59
C ASN A 382 64.62 -21.93 68.29
N SER A 383 63.55 -21.14 68.41
CA SER A 383 62.87 -20.54 67.25
C SER A 383 63.78 -19.63 66.41
N GLN A 384 64.59 -18.77 67.02
CA GLN A 384 65.49 -17.89 66.25
C GLN A 384 66.62 -18.65 65.55
N LEU A 385 67.19 -19.66 66.21
CA LEU A 385 68.23 -20.50 65.62
C LEU A 385 67.68 -21.33 64.46
N GLY A 386 66.48 -21.90 64.61
CA GLY A 386 65.78 -22.63 63.54
C GLY A 386 65.48 -21.75 62.34
N LYS A 387 64.93 -20.54 62.56
CA LYS A 387 64.63 -19.58 61.48
C LYS A 387 65.90 -19.15 60.73
N ARG A 388 67.01 -18.88 61.44
CA ARG A 388 68.31 -18.57 60.81
C ARG A 388 68.87 -19.74 60.00
N LYS A 389 68.68 -20.99 60.45
CA LYS A 389 69.11 -22.19 59.71
C LYS A 389 68.34 -22.32 58.40
N VAL A 390 67.02 -22.13 58.42
CA VAL A 390 66.17 -22.14 57.23
C VAL A 390 66.53 -20.99 56.29
N GLN A 391 66.75 -19.78 56.82
CA GLN A 391 67.20 -18.64 56.01
C GLN A 391 68.54 -18.92 55.32
N LYS A 392 69.54 -19.47 56.04
CA LYS A 392 70.82 -19.86 55.43
C LYS A 392 70.66 -20.92 54.34
N LEU A 393 69.75 -21.87 54.53
CA LEU A 393 69.47 -22.91 53.57
C LEU A 393 68.81 -22.34 52.30
N LEU A 394 67.85 -21.43 52.45
CA LEU A 394 67.20 -20.73 51.33
C LEU A 394 68.18 -19.79 50.61
N GLN A 395 69.04 -19.09 51.37
CA GLN A 395 70.09 -18.21 50.85
C GLN A 395 71.11 -18.94 49.97
N GLY A 396 71.29 -20.25 50.14
CA GLY A 396 72.15 -21.08 49.28
C GLY A 396 71.67 -21.19 47.82
N TYR A 397 70.41 -20.84 47.54
CA TYR A 397 69.80 -20.83 46.21
C TYR A 397 69.66 -19.43 45.61
N VAL A 398 70.05 -18.39 46.35
CA VAL A 398 69.94 -16.98 45.94
C VAL A 398 71.17 -16.56 45.15
N THR A 399 70.94 -15.91 44.01
CA THR A 399 71.99 -15.29 43.19
C THR A 399 72.20 -13.82 43.52
N GLU A 400 71.16 -13.09 43.96
CA GLU A 400 71.22 -11.67 44.31
C GLU A 400 70.19 -11.32 45.39
N GLY A 401 70.57 -10.53 46.41
CA GLY A 401 69.69 -10.12 47.51
C GLY A 401 69.72 -11.03 48.75
N VAL A 402 68.78 -10.82 49.67
CA VAL A 402 68.67 -11.56 50.95
C VAL A 402 67.33 -12.28 50.98
N ALA A 403 67.37 -13.60 51.18
CA ALA A 403 66.18 -14.42 51.27
C ALA A 403 65.35 -14.08 52.52
N ASP A 404 64.03 -13.93 52.34
CA ASP A 404 63.04 -13.89 53.43
C ASP A 404 62.20 -15.17 53.38
N PRO A 405 62.50 -16.19 54.20
CA PRO A 405 61.75 -17.44 54.17
C PRO A 405 60.26 -17.29 54.46
N GLN A 406 59.84 -16.27 55.21
CA GLN A 406 58.41 -16.08 55.51
C GLN A 406 57.61 -15.71 54.26
N HIS A 407 58.19 -14.91 53.38
CA HIS A 407 57.57 -14.41 52.15
C HIS A 407 57.92 -15.26 50.94
N ASP A 408 59.20 -15.60 50.79
CA ASP A 408 59.73 -16.26 49.60
C ASP A 408 59.29 -17.72 49.47
N LEU A 409 59.12 -18.47 50.57
CA LEU A 409 58.70 -19.89 50.49
C LEU A 409 57.30 -20.04 49.89
N LEU A 410 56.36 -19.14 50.22
CA LEU A 410 55.02 -19.13 49.65
C LEU A 410 55.06 -18.84 48.14
N LEU A 411 55.85 -17.85 47.73
CA LEU A 411 56.00 -17.47 46.32
C LEU A 411 56.76 -18.53 45.51
N LEU A 412 57.78 -19.17 46.07
CA LEU A 412 58.51 -20.27 45.44
C LEU A 412 57.61 -21.50 45.25
N ARG A 413 56.73 -21.81 46.21
CA ARG A 413 55.72 -22.88 46.04
C ARG A 413 54.75 -22.54 44.91
N LEU A 414 54.21 -21.33 44.91
CA LEU A 414 53.32 -20.85 43.85
C LEU A 414 54.00 -20.92 42.48
N MET A 415 55.27 -20.52 42.37
CA MET A 415 56.05 -20.63 41.13
C MET A 415 56.21 -22.09 40.65
N GLN A 416 56.48 -23.04 41.55
CA GLN A 416 56.56 -24.47 41.21
C GLN A 416 55.21 -25.01 40.72
N ASP A 417 54.11 -24.68 41.41
CA ASP A 417 52.76 -25.11 41.05
C ASP A 417 52.31 -24.50 39.70
N ARG A 418 52.60 -23.22 39.47
CA ARG A 418 52.34 -22.56 38.17
C ARG A 418 53.18 -23.15 37.05
N ARG A 419 54.43 -23.49 37.29
CA ARG A 419 55.27 -24.18 36.31
C ARG A 419 54.73 -25.56 35.95
N ALA A 420 54.31 -26.36 36.93
CA ALA A 420 53.67 -27.65 36.68
C ALA A 420 52.37 -27.50 35.87
N THR A 421 51.59 -26.44 36.14
CA THR A 421 50.38 -26.09 35.39
C THR A 421 50.69 -25.76 33.92
N VAL A 422 51.77 -25.01 33.66
CA VAL A 422 52.26 -24.69 32.31
C VAL A 422 52.70 -25.96 31.58
N GLU A 423 53.47 -26.83 32.24
CA GLU A 423 53.99 -28.08 31.63
C GLU A 423 52.87 -29.09 31.33
N ALA A 424 51.83 -29.16 32.17
CA ALA A 424 50.66 -30.03 31.99
C ALA A 424 49.61 -29.47 31.00
N ASN A 425 49.83 -28.26 30.45
CA ASN A 425 48.86 -27.62 29.58
C ASN A 425 48.68 -28.38 28.26
N ILE A 426 47.45 -28.57 27.80
CA ILE A 426 47.14 -29.30 26.56
C ILE A 426 47.70 -28.65 25.30
N LEU A 427 48.11 -27.37 25.33
CA LEU A 427 48.81 -26.71 24.23
C LEU A 427 50.23 -27.25 24.02
N SER A 428 50.79 -27.93 25.03
CA SER A 428 52.09 -28.58 24.95
C SER A 428 52.11 -29.65 23.85
N GLY A 429 53.14 -29.63 23.00
CA GLY A 429 53.29 -30.55 21.88
C GLY A 429 52.40 -30.27 20.66
N LYS A 430 51.52 -29.27 20.70
CA LYS A 430 50.71 -28.86 19.55
C LYS A 430 51.50 -27.89 18.63
N PRO A 431 51.26 -27.89 17.30
CA PRO A 431 51.98 -27.05 16.33
C PRO A 431 51.53 -25.58 16.38
N ILE A 432 51.60 -24.94 17.54
CA ILE A 432 51.10 -23.58 17.78
C ILE A 432 52.15 -22.63 18.38
N GLY A 433 53.40 -23.10 18.50
CA GLY A 433 54.51 -22.29 19.04
C GLY A 433 54.58 -22.26 20.57
N PHE A 434 54.13 -23.33 21.24
CA PHE A 434 54.28 -23.47 22.69
C PHE A 434 55.76 -23.56 23.09
N ALA A 435 56.19 -22.74 24.04
CA ALA A 435 57.57 -22.63 24.53
C ALA A 435 57.65 -22.51 26.07
N ALA A 436 56.84 -23.31 26.78
CA ALA A 436 56.76 -23.30 28.25
C ALA A 436 56.56 -21.87 28.84
N LEU A 437 57.39 -21.41 29.78
CA LEU A 437 57.27 -20.09 30.41
C LEU A 437 57.59 -18.91 29.46
N ASP A 438 58.29 -19.19 28.36
CA ASP A 438 58.62 -18.23 27.30
C ASP A 438 57.57 -18.19 26.19
N THR A 439 56.46 -18.91 26.35
CA THR A 439 55.37 -18.92 25.37
C THR A 439 54.82 -17.51 25.16
N ASP A 440 54.72 -17.11 23.89
CA ASP A 440 53.98 -15.93 23.46
C ASP A 440 52.48 -16.26 23.39
N THR A 441 51.77 -16.02 24.50
CA THR A 441 50.33 -16.30 24.61
C THR A 441 49.49 -15.43 23.67
N HIS A 442 49.97 -14.25 23.29
CA HIS A 442 49.29 -13.38 22.34
C HIS A 442 49.36 -13.93 20.92
N ARG A 443 50.53 -14.44 20.50
CA ARG A 443 50.66 -15.13 19.21
C ARG A 443 49.79 -16.39 19.12
N ILE A 444 49.72 -17.17 20.20
CA ILE A 444 48.81 -18.34 20.25
C ILE A 444 47.35 -17.88 20.15
N ASP A 445 46.95 -16.81 20.84
CA ASP A 445 45.59 -16.28 20.76
C ASP A 445 45.21 -15.85 19.34
N GLN A 446 46.15 -15.23 18.63
CA GLN A 446 45.98 -14.87 17.21
C GLN A 446 45.73 -16.13 16.36
N ILE A 447 46.58 -17.16 16.48
CA ILE A 447 46.43 -18.41 15.72
C ILE A 447 45.10 -19.09 16.03
N LEU A 448 44.72 -19.19 17.31
CA LEU A 448 43.44 -19.79 17.72
C LEU A 448 42.25 -18.99 17.18
N SER A 449 42.32 -17.66 17.18
CA SER A 449 41.28 -16.80 16.62
C SER A 449 41.12 -16.99 15.10
N MET A 450 42.23 -17.14 14.38
CA MET A 450 42.21 -17.42 12.93
C MET A 450 41.66 -18.81 12.64
N ALA A 451 42.09 -19.82 13.40
CA ALA A 451 41.61 -21.19 13.29
C ALA A 451 40.11 -21.29 13.62
N GLU A 452 39.62 -20.54 14.61
CA GLU A 452 38.20 -20.48 14.97
C GLU A 452 37.36 -19.88 13.85
N ARG A 453 37.79 -18.74 13.28
CA ARG A 453 37.14 -18.14 12.11
C ARG A 453 37.11 -19.12 10.93
N LEU A 454 38.22 -19.78 10.63
CA LEU A 454 38.30 -20.77 9.56
C LEU A 454 37.37 -21.96 9.82
N ARG A 455 37.31 -22.48 11.05
CA ARG A 455 36.43 -23.59 11.43
C ARG A 455 34.96 -23.26 11.22
N GLN A 456 34.56 -22.02 11.49
CA GLN A 456 33.19 -21.54 11.28
C GLN A 456 32.87 -21.42 9.78
N THR A 457 33.82 -20.98 8.96
CA THR A 457 33.61 -20.74 7.52
C THR A 457 33.75 -21.98 6.64
N LEU A 458 34.42 -23.03 7.11
CA LEU A 458 34.49 -24.33 6.42
C LEU A 458 33.13 -25.04 6.33
N ARG A 459 32.13 -24.63 7.14
CA ARG A 459 30.77 -25.14 7.09
C ARG A 459 29.95 -24.38 6.04
N LEU A 460 30.17 -24.71 4.77
CA LEU A 460 29.42 -24.11 3.68
C LEU A 460 27.96 -24.59 3.67
N PRO A 461 26.98 -23.70 3.41
CA PRO A 461 25.57 -24.07 3.28
C PRO A 461 25.36 -25.09 2.16
N GLY A 462 24.54 -26.12 2.41
CA GLY A 462 24.16 -27.10 1.37
C GLY A 462 25.27 -28.07 0.93
N LEU A 463 26.44 -28.07 1.58
CA LEU A 463 27.56 -28.93 1.21
C LEU A 463 27.34 -30.38 1.70
N GLY A 464 27.41 -31.35 0.78
CA GLY A 464 27.31 -32.78 1.10
C GLY A 464 28.55 -33.34 1.79
N THR A 465 28.46 -34.55 2.36
CA THR A 465 29.56 -35.20 3.09
C THR A 465 30.79 -35.45 2.22
N GLU A 466 30.61 -35.87 0.96
CA GLU A 466 31.71 -36.10 0.01
C GLU A 466 32.41 -34.80 -0.37
N ASP A 467 31.66 -33.74 -0.66
CA ASP A 467 32.20 -32.41 -1.00
C ASP A 467 32.93 -31.80 0.20
N PHE A 468 32.42 -31.99 1.42
CA PHE A 468 33.12 -31.56 2.64
C PHE A 468 34.46 -32.29 2.81
N LYS A 469 34.50 -33.59 2.54
CA LYS A 469 35.73 -34.38 2.58
C LYS A 469 36.74 -33.91 1.52
N ALA A 470 36.28 -33.65 0.29
CA ALA A 470 37.12 -33.11 -0.77
C ALA A 470 37.70 -31.73 -0.40
N LEU A 471 36.86 -30.86 0.18
CA LEU A 471 37.27 -29.56 0.69
C LEU A 471 38.32 -29.66 1.80
N LEU A 472 38.16 -30.57 2.75
CA LEU A 472 39.18 -30.81 3.78
C LEU A 472 40.49 -31.36 3.20
N GLN A 473 40.43 -32.28 2.24
CA GLN A 473 41.61 -32.86 1.60
C GLN A 473 42.40 -31.81 0.80
N ALA A 474 41.70 -30.90 0.11
CA ALA A 474 42.32 -29.81 -0.64
C ALA A 474 42.87 -28.70 0.28
N THR A 475 42.18 -28.41 1.40
CA THR A 475 42.55 -27.28 2.27
C THR A 475 43.61 -27.60 3.30
N ALA A 476 43.61 -28.81 3.87
CA ALA A 476 44.49 -29.16 4.99
C ALA A 476 46.00 -29.00 4.74
N PRO A 477 46.56 -29.32 3.54
CA PRO A 477 47.98 -29.14 3.27
C PRO A 477 48.44 -27.68 3.33
N SER A 478 47.60 -26.76 2.84
CA SER A 478 47.91 -25.33 2.66
C SER A 478 47.82 -24.50 3.95
N LEU A 479 47.35 -25.13 5.04
CA LEU A 479 47.18 -24.52 6.37
C LEU A 479 48.38 -24.73 7.31
N ARG A 480 49.39 -25.51 6.89
CA ARG A 480 50.63 -25.73 7.65
C ARG A 480 51.66 -24.64 7.36
N SER A 481 52.53 -24.34 8.33
CA SER A 481 53.60 -23.35 8.14
C SER A 481 54.54 -23.74 6.99
N GLY A 482 54.90 -22.78 6.13
CA GLY A 482 55.81 -22.99 5.01
C GLY A 482 55.21 -23.66 3.76
N ALA A 483 53.92 -24.00 3.77
CA ALA A 483 53.23 -24.43 2.56
C ALA A 483 53.08 -23.24 1.59
N ALA A 484 53.95 -23.17 0.59
CA ALA A 484 53.87 -22.24 -0.53
C ALA A 484 52.71 -22.60 -1.48
N ASP A 485 51.54 -22.93 -0.95
CA ASP A 485 50.40 -23.29 -1.78
C ASP A 485 49.69 -22.02 -2.25
N SER A 486 50.33 -21.42 -3.26
CA SER A 486 49.94 -20.16 -3.86
C SER A 486 48.61 -20.28 -4.60
N THR A 487 48.22 -21.45 -5.10
CA THR A 487 47.05 -21.59 -5.97
C THR A 487 45.73 -21.32 -5.24
N MET A 488 45.51 -21.92 -4.07
CA MET A 488 44.28 -21.70 -3.29
C MET A 488 44.20 -20.25 -2.78
N ARG A 489 45.30 -19.73 -2.23
CA ARG A 489 45.34 -18.35 -1.74
C ARG A 489 45.20 -17.36 -2.91
N TYR A 490 45.75 -17.65 -4.07
CA TYR A 490 45.56 -16.83 -5.27
C TYR A 490 44.10 -16.88 -5.75
N GLY A 491 43.47 -18.05 -5.77
CA GLY A 491 42.04 -18.22 -6.07
C GLY A 491 41.16 -17.42 -5.11
N ALA A 492 41.41 -17.54 -3.81
CA ALA A 492 40.71 -16.79 -2.77
C ALA A 492 40.89 -15.26 -2.94
N ALA A 493 42.11 -14.78 -3.18
CA ALA A 493 42.37 -13.35 -3.39
C ALA A 493 41.65 -12.81 -4.64
N ARG A 494 41.67 -13.57 -5.74
CA ARG A 494 40.93 -13.21 -6.96
C ARG A 494 39.43 -13.18 -6.76
N PHE A 495 38.88 -14.16 -6.04
CA PHE A 495 37.46 -14.20 -5.72
C PHE A 495 37.04 -13.02 -4.83
N LEU A 496 37.82 -12.69 -3.81
CA LEU A 496 37.59 -11.51 -2.96
C LEU A 496 37.63 -10.21 -3.78
N ALA A 497 38.63 -10.05 -4.65
CA ALA A 497 38.77 -8.88 -5.51
C ALA A 497 37.58 -8.76 -6.49
N ALA A 498 37.17 -9.87 -7.12
CA ALA A 498 36.01 -9.90 -8.00
C ALA A 498 34.71 -9.60 -7.26
N SER A 499 34.54 -10.11 -6.04
CA SER A 499 33.38 -9.84 -5.18
C SER A 499 33.31 -8.35 -4.79
N ALA A 500 34.44 -7.74 -4.44
CA ALA A 500 34.51 -6.31 -4.15
C ALA A 500 34.20 -5.45 -5.39
N ALA A 501 34.74 -5.82 -6.55
CA ALA A 501 34.45 -5.14 -7.82
C ALA A 501 32.96 -5.27 -8.21
N PHE A 502 32.35 -6.42 -7.98
CA PHE A 502 30.92 -6.65 -8.20
C PHE A 502 30.05 -5.76 -7.31
N GLU A 503 30.31 -5.67 -6.00
CA GLU A 503 29.54 -4.80 -5.10
C GLU A 503 29.73 -3.31 -5.44
N ALA A 504 30.93 -2.91 -5.87
CA ALA A 504 31.19 -1.56 -6.37
C ALA A 504 30.40 -1.28 -7.65
N ALA A 505 30.42 -2.18 -8.63
CA ALA A 505 29.68 -2.05 -9.88
C ALA A 505 28.15 -1.99 -9.65
N LYS A 506 27.65 -2.80 -8.71
CA LYS A 506 26.24 -2.78 -8.29
C LYS A 506 25.85 -1.45 -7.69
N THR A 507 26.71 -0.86 -6.86
CA THR A 507 26.49 0.47 -6.28
C THR A 507 26.53 1.54 -7.37
N GLN A 508 27.49 1.47 -8.30
CA GLN A 508 27.62 2.39 -9.42
C GLN A 508 26.41 2.36 -10.35
N PHE A 509 25.80 1.19 -10.58
CA PHE A 509 24.56 1.06 -11.34
C PHE A 509 23.33 1.57 -10.57
N ALA A 510 23.23 1.29 -9.27
CA ALA A 510 22.08 1.66 -8.45
C ALA A 510 21.84 3.17 -8.38
N ILE A 511 22.91 3.98 -8.40
CA ILE A 511 22.84 5.45 -8.35
C ILE A 511 22.04 6.02 -9.53
N PRO A 512 22.44 5.84 -10.81
CA PRO A 512 21.67 6.30 -11.95
C PRO A 512 20.36 5.52 -12.14
N ALA A 513 20.25 4.27 -11.66
CA ALA A 513 18.98 3.54 -11.72
C ALA A 513 17.91 4.06 -10.75
N GLY A 514 18.29 4.84 -9.73
CA GLY A 514 17.37 5.39 -8.72
C GLY A 514 16.88 4.37 -7.69
N LYS A 515 17.33 3.11 -7.77
CA LYS A 515 17.09 2.07 -6.77
C LYS A 515 18.16 1.00 -6.81
N THR A 516 18.36 0.35 -5.67
CA THR A 516 19.23 -0.84 -5.61
C THR A 516 18.47 -2.01 -6.20
N PRO A 517 19.01 -2.67 -7.23
CA PRO A 517 18.27 -3.71 -7.89
C PRO A 517 18.27 -4.96 -6.99
N SER A 518 17.08 -5.54 -6.77
CA SER A 518 16.86 -6.64 -5.82
C SER A 518 16.78 -7.97 -6.55
N TRP A 519 17.78 -8.82 -6.31
CA TRP A 519 17.95 -10.12 -6.99
C TRP A 519 18.33 -11.23 -6.02
N ALA A 520 18.40 -10.88 -4.73
CA ALA A 520 19.05 -11.64 -3.69
C ALA A 520 18.38 -12.98 -3.33
N GLU A 521 17.21 -13.25 -3.88
CA GLU A 521 16.36 -14.40 -3.53
C GLU A 521 16.34 -15.52 -4.59
N HIS A 522 17.05 -15.35 -5.71
CA HIS A 522 17.14 -16.36 -6.76
C HIS A 522 18.32 -17.31 -6.53
N ASP A 523 18.20 -18.53 -7.07
CA ASP A 523 19.24 -19.56 -6.99
C ASP A 523 20.47 -19.22 -7.85
N ASN A 524 20.29 -18.47 -8.95
CA ASN A 524 21.34 -18.11 -9.92
C ASN A 524 21.44 -16.58 -10.14
N PRO A 525 21.83 -15.81 -9.10
CA PRO A 525 21.78 -14.36 -9.14
C PRO A 525 22.78 -13.74 -10.13
N LEU A 526 23.94 -14.35 -10.39
CA LEU A 526 24.94 -13.76 -11.30
C LEU A 526 24.52 -13.89 -12.76
N THR A 527 23.93 -15.03 -13.12
CA THR A 527 23.45 -15.32 -14.47
C THR A 527 22.27 -14.41 -14.81
N GLU A 528 21.29 -14.31 -13.92
CA GLU A 528 20.13 -13.43 -14.10
C GLU A 528 20.55 -11.96 -14.21
N LEU A 529 21.51 -11.51 -13.39
CA LEU A 529 22.07 -10.16 -13.49
C LEU A 529 22.74 -9.91 -14.83
N THR A 530 23.52 -10.87 -15.32
CA THR A 530 24.22 -10.76 -16.60
C THR A 530 23.22 -10.63 -17.74
N THR A 531 22.16 -11.45 -17.74
CA THR A 531 21.07 -11.38 -18.73
C THR A 531 20.31 -10.07 -18.62
N ALA A 532 19.90 -9.67 -17.41
CA ALA A 532 19.16 -8.42 -17.20
C ALA A 532 19.97 -7.20 -17.64
N MET A 533 21.28 -7.13 -17.35
CA MET A 533 22.11 -6.03 -17.85
C MET A 533 22.27 -6.06 -19.37
N GLY A 534 22.34 -7.25 -19.98
CA GLY A 534 22.29 -7.40 -21.44
C GLY A 534 20.98 -6.83 -22.03
N ASP A 535 19.84 -7.28 -21.52
CA ASP A 535 18.51 -6.84 -21.95
C ASP A 535 18.33 -5.31 -21.78
N LEU A 536 18.93 -4.73 -20.73
CA LEU A 536 18.89 -3.30 -20.48
C LEU A 536 19.64 -2.51 -21.55
N LEU A 537 20.81 -3.02 -21.96
CA LEU A 537 21.63 -2.41 -23.01
C LEU A 537 20.91 -2.43 -24.36
N ASP A 538 20.17 -3.51 -24.65
CA ASP A 538 19.35 -3.63 -25.85
C ASP A 538 18.11 -2.73 -25.80
N ALA A 539 17.53 -2.55 -24.61
CA ALA A 539 16.39 -1.68 -24.35
C ALA A 539 16.72 -0.19 -24.26
N ARG A 540 17.94 0.25 -24.59
CA ARG A 540 18.39 1.66 -24.47
C ARG A 540 17.44 2.69 -25.11
N HIS A 541 16.77 2.32 -26.20
CA HIS A 541 15.87 3.18 -26.95
C HIS A 541 14.55 3.45 -26.22
N LEU A 542 14.21 2.63 -25.21
CA LEU A 542 12.98 2.72 -24.40
C LEU A 542 13.16 3.57 -23.14
N LEU A 543 14.41 3.94 -22.79
CA LEU A 543 14.73 4.61 -21.52
C LEU A 543 14.06 5.98 -21.38
N ARG A 544 13.91 6.71 -22.49
CA ARG A 544 13.28 8.02 -22.50
C ARG A 544 11.80 7.94 -22.15
N ASP A 545 11.08 7.00 -22.76
CA ASP A 545 9.65 6.82 -22.51
C ASP A 545 9.42 6.21 -21.12
N TRP A 546 10.28 5.30 -20.69
CA TRP A 546 10.22 4.71 -19.36
C TRP A 546 10.43 5.72 -18.23
N THR A 547 11.43 6.60 -18.34
CA THR A 547 11.66 7.64 -17.31
C THR A 547 10.53 8.66 -17.24
N SER A 548 9.95 9.04 -18.38
CA SER A 548 8.72 9.83 -18.45
C SER A 548 7.57 9.11 -17.73
N TRP A 549 7.39 7.81 -17.99
CA TRP A 549 6.42 6.97 -17.29
C TRP A 549 6.66 6.93 -15.78
N CYS A 550 7.90 6.77 -15.30
CA CYS A 550 8.22 6.79 -13.87
C CYS A 550 7.76 8.10 -13.20
N GLY A 551 7.92 9.24 -13.87
CA GLY A 551 7.41 10.53 -13.39
C GLY A 551 5.90 10.55 -13.23
N ILE A 552 5.18 10.12 -14.26
CA ILE A 552 3.71 10.11 -14.28
C ILE A 552 3.16 9.08 -13.29
N ARG A 553 3.79 7.90 -13.21
CA ARG A 553 3.52 6.87 -12.20
C ARG A 553 3.63 7.42 -10.79
N ARG A 554 4.74 8.10 -10.44
CA ARG A 554 4.90 8.67 -9.09
C ARG A 554 3.82 9.70 -8.77
N ARG A 555 3.47 10.56 -9.73
CA ARG A 555 2.38 11.54 -9.58
C ARG A 555 1.03 10.85 -9.38
N ALA A 556 0.71 9.82 -10.17
CA ALA A 556 -0.52 9.05 -9.98
C ALA A 556 -0.59 8.38 -8.60
N VAL A 557 0.51 7.75 -8.17
CA VAL A 557 0.63 7.11 -6.85
C VAL A 557 0.48 8.13 -5.72
N SER A 558 1.08 9.33 -5.81
CA SER A 558 0.92 10.37 -4.78
C SER A 558 -0.51 10.89 -4.66
N HIS A 559 -1.34 10.70 -5.70
CA HIS A 559 -2.76 11.02 -5.70
C HIS A 559 -3.66 9.80 -5.38
N ASN A 560 -3.10 8.74 -4.79
CA ASN A 560 -3.79 7.48 -4.44
C ASN A 560 -4.36 6.70 -5.65
N LEU A 561 -3.78 6.87 -6.83
CA LEU A 561 -4.14 6.12 -8.05
C LEU A 561 -3.21 4.92 -8.29
N GLY A 562 -2.51 4.43 -7.26
CA GLY A 562 -1.58 3.30 -7.39
C GLY A 562 -2.23 2.03 -7.95
N ALA A 563 -3.44 1.69 -7.51
CA ALA A 563 -4.16 0.53 -8.04
C ALA A 563 -4.51 0.66 -9.54
N LEU A 564 -4.73 1.88 -10.04
CA LEU A 564 -4.93 2.12 -11.47
C LEU A 564 -3.63 1.90 -12.24
N VAL A 565 -2.50 2.39 -11.72
CA VAL A 565 -1.17 2.17 -12.31
C VAL A 565 -0.88 0.67 -12.38
N ASP A 566 -1.06 -0.06 -11.28
CA ASP A 566 -0.76 -1.49 -11.20
C ASP A 566 -1.63 -2.28 -12.19
N ASP A 567 -2.91 -1.94 -12.30
CA ASP A 567 -3.84 -2.58 -13.26
C ASP A 567 -3.48 -2.27 -14.72
N ILE A 568 -2.99 -1.07 -15.02
CA ILE A 568 -2.50 -0.70 -16.36
C ILE A 568 -1.22 -1.49 -16.69
N GLU A 569 -0.25 -1.53 -15.77
CA GLU A 569 1.00 -2.27 -15.95
C GLU A 569 0.81 -3.78 -16.05
N ALA A 570 -0.22 -4.32 -15.39
CA ALA A 570 -0.62 -5.73 -15.47
C ALA A 570 -1.49 -6.05 -16.71
N GLY A 571 -1.92 -5.03 -17.48
CA GLY A 571 -2.79 -5.20 -18.64
C GLY A 571 -4.26 -5.50 -18.31
N LEU A 572 -4.68 -5.33 -17.05
CA LEU A 572 -6.07 -5.49 -16.60
C LEU A 572 -6.94 -4.30 -17.02
N VAL A 573 -6.35 -3.11 -17.14
CA VAL A 573 -6.98 -1.90 -17.69
C VAL A 573 -6.20 -1.49 -18.94
N ARG A 574 -6.90 -1.35 -20.07
CA ARG A 574 -6.25 -0.84 -21.28
C ARG A 574 -5.89 0.63 -21.10
N PRO A 575 -4.74 1.11 -21.60
CA PRO A 575 -4.33 2.51 -21.40
C PRO A 575 -5.37 3.54 -21.89
N ALA A 576 -6.02 3.26 -23.03
CA ALA A 576 -7.10 4.09 -23.57
C ALA A 576 -8.38 4.13 -22.70
N GLU A 577 -8.53 3.21 -21.75
CA GLU A 577 -9.67 3.09 -20.84
C GLU A 577 -9.36 3.62 -19.44
N ALA A 578 -8.16 4.15 -19.18
CA ALA A 578 -7.75 4.58 -17.83
C ALA A 578 -8.72 5.61 -17.21
N GLN A 579 -9.19 6.57 -18.02
CA GLN A 579 -10.15 7.58 -17.58
C GLN A 579 -11.52 6.97 -17.20
N SER A 580 -12.05 6.07 -18.03
CA SER A 580 -13.35 5.44 -17.77
C SER A 580 -13.27 4.43 -16.62
N ALA A 581 -12.14 3.72 -16.48
CA ALA A 581 -11.85 2.85 -15.35
C ALA A 581 -11.78 3.63 -14.03
N PHE A 582 -11.15 4.82 -14.02
CA PHE A 582 -11.18 5.71 -12.86
C PHE A 582 -12.61 6.12 -12.50
N ARG A 583 -13.41 6.61 -13.47
CA ARG A 583 -14.80 7.00 -13.21
C ARG A 583 -15.61 5.87 -12.58
N LEU A 584 -15.47 4.65 -13.11
CA LEU A 584 -16.16 3.47 -12.60
C LEU A 584 -15.69 3.08 -11.19
N ALA A 585 -14.37 3.10 -10.94
CA ALA A 585 -13.80 2.83 -9.62
C ALA A 585 -14.27 3.85 -8.58
N TYR A 586 -14.25 5.14 -8.93
CA TYR A 586 -14.68 6.23 -8.05
C TYR A 586 -16.14 6.05 -7.63
N VAL A 587 -17.06 5.81 -8.58
CA VAL A 587 -18.48 5.61 -8.23
C VAL A 587 -18.70 4.34 -7.42
N ARG A 588 -17.95 3.26 -7.68
CA ARG A 588 -18.08 2.00 -6.92
C ARG A 588 -17.61 2.15 -5.46
N TRP A 589 -16.60 2.98 -5.23
CA TRP A 589 -16.17 3.34 -3.88
C TRP A 589 -17.15 4.28 -3.18
N TRP A 590 -17.64 5.30 -3.89
CA TRP A 590 -18.46 6.36 -3.31
C TRP A 590 -19.91 5.95 -3.03
N LEU A 591 -20.51 5.12 -3.90
CA LEU A 591 -21.94 4.81 -3.88
C LEU A 591 -22.41 4.10 -2.60
N PRO A 592 -21.74 3.05 -2.07
CA PRO A 592 -22.20 2.38 -0.85
C PRO A 592 -22.31 3.34 0.34
N ALA A 593 -21.27 4.14 0.60
CA ALA A 593 -21.25 5.13 1.67
C ALA A 593 -22.28 6.27 1.49
N THR A 594 -22.80 6.44 0.27
CA THR A 594 -23.84 7.44 -0.02
C THR A 594 -25.25 6.87 0.11
N LEU A 595 -25.43 5.57 -0.15
CA LEU A 595 -26.73 4.92 0.03
C LEU A 595 -27.02 4.57 1.50
N ASP A 596 -25.97 4.34 2.30
CA ASP A 596 -26.11 3.94 3.71
C ASP A 596 -26.38 5.11 4.68
N ALA A 597 -26.24 6.35 4.23
CA ALA A 597 -26.30 7.56 5.08
C ALA A 597 -27.19 8.63 4.47
#